data_AF-A0A2M8DCN4-F1
#
_entry.id   AF-A0A2M8DCN4-F1
#
_cell.length_a   1.000
_cell.length_b   1.000
_cell.length_c   1.000
_cell.angle_alpha   90.00
_cell.angle_beta   90.00
_cell.angle_gamma   90.00
#
_symmetry.space_group_name_H-M   'P 1'
#
loop_
_entity.id
_entity.type
_entity.pdbx_description
1 polymer ?
#
loop_
_entity_poly.entity_id
_entity_poly.type
_entity_poly.pdbx_seq_one_letter_code
_entity_poly.pdbx_strand_id
1 'polypeptide(L)'
;MKIVYQKNITTPGRPPRQTWLAHQSGNVVGMIWEAIVRRKIMMVSLLVMLVTLPILYLVMKYQSKVEAAWFDDTFAYRQTVAITNAGTAQTDFQVAITLNTSALVTAGKMQSDCDDIRITDVNGKVLPHWIEESNPGCNQTTTKIWAKVPSVSTTGTIVFLY
;
A
#
# COMPACT_ATOMS: atom_id res chain seq x y z
N MET A 1 -38.45 21.53 76.13
CA MET A 1 -38.87 22.87 76.57
C MET A 1 -39.30 23.66 75.34
N LYS A 2 -40.58 24.04 75.26
CA LYS A 2 -41.26 24.68 74.12
C LYS A 2 -41.00 26.19 74.12
N ILE A 3 -40.65 26.79 72.97
CA ILE A 3 -40.90 28.21 72.64
C ILE A 3 -41.12 28.26 71.11
N VAL A 4 -42.35 28.14 70.61
CA VAL A 4 -43.30 29.20 70.20
C VAL A 4 -42.77 30.10 69.05
N TYR A 5 -43.44 29.98 67.91
CA TYR A 5 -43.29 30.76 66.69
C TYR A 5 -43.82 32.19 66.85
N GLN A 6 -43.14 33.17 66.27
CA GLN A 6 -43.76 34.44 65.85
C GLN A 6 -43.55 34.63 64.35
N LYS A 7 -44.68 34.77 63.63
CA LYS A 7 -44.76 35.04 62.20
C LYS A 7 -44.99 36.54 62.04
N ASN A 8 -43.97 37.29 61.64
CA ASN A 8 -44.15 38.67 61.17
C ASN A 8 -44.17 38.69 59.63
N ILE A 9 -45.28 39.17 59.10
CA ILE A 9 -45.55 39.40 57.68
C ILE A 9 -45.10 40.84 57.36
N THR A 10 -44.34 41.06 56.29
CA THR A 10 -44.48 42.20 55.36
C THR A 10 -43.46 42.19 54.21
N THR A 11 -43.99 42.40 53.01
CA THR A 11 -43.36 42.68 51.67
C THR A 11 -42.91 41.49 50.80
N PRO A 12 -43.41 41.37 49.55
CA PRO A 12 -42.89 40.44 48.55
C PRO A 12 -41.68 41.08 47.85
N GLY A 13 -40.50 40.94 48.47
CA GLY A 13 -39.24 41.22 47.80
C GLY A 13 -38.93 40.13 46.77
N ARG A 14 -38.68 40.54 45.52
CA ARG A 14 -38.25 39.69 44.40
C ARG A 14 -37.11 38.75 44.85
N PRO A 15 -37.16 37.42 44.61
CA PRO A 15 -36.04 36.56 44.96
C PRO A 15 -34.80 37.00 44.16
N PRO A 16 -33.61 37.08 44.78
CA PRO A 16 -32.40 37.42 44.06
C PRO A 16 -32.14 36.36 43.00
N ARG A 17 -31.86 36.82 41.77
CA ARG A 17 -31.44 35.96 40.66
C ARG A 17 -30.13 35.28 41.06
N GLN A 18 -30.20 34.01 41.46
CA GLN A 18 -29.01 33.19 41.65
C GLN A 18 -28.36 32.96 40.28
N THR A 19 -27.45 33.84 39.90
CA THR A 19 -26.48 33.55 38.85
C THR A 19 -25.51 32.53 39.42
N TRP A 20 -25.72 31.24 39.10
CA TRP A 20 -24.69 30.22 39.28
C TRP A 20 -23.53 30.57 38.35
N LEU A 21 -22.63 31.45 38.80
CA LEU A 21 -21.29 31.49 38.25
C LEU A 21 -20.66 30.16 38.64
N ALA A 22 -20.63 29.21 37.71
CA ALA A 22 -19.83 28.01 37.83
C ALA A 22 -18.38 28.47 37.98
N HIS A 23 -17.93 28.63 39.22
CA HIS A 23 -16.55 28.90 39.55
C HIS A 23 -15.78 27.63 39.25
N GLN A 24 -15.31 27.49 38.02
CA GLN A 24 -14.25 26.55 37.71
C GLN A 24 -13.00 27.07 38.41
N SER A 25 -12.84 26.74 39.68
CA SER A 25 -11.57 26.89 40.39
C SER A 25 -10.60 25.90 39.76
N GLY A 26 -9.99 26.29 38.64
CA GLY A 26 -8.87 25.56 38.07
C GLY A 26 -7.80 25.49 39.15
N ASN A 27 -7.57 24.29 39.70
CA ASN A 27 -6.51 24.08 40.66
C ASN A 27 -5.22 24.54 39.99
N VAL A 28 -4.57 25.57 40.55
CA VAL A 28 -3.35 26.17 39.99
C VAL A 28 -2.29 25.08 39.75
N VAL A 29 -2.26 24.05 40.59
CA VAL A 29 -1.40 22.86 40.44
C VAL A 29 -1.75 22.06 39.17
N GLY A 30 -3.04 21.86 38.89
CA GLY A 30 -3.51 21.18 37.67
C GLY A 30 -3.22 21.98 36.40
N MET A 31 -3.39 23.30 36.44
CA MET A 31 -3.04 24.17 35.30
C MET A 31 -1.54 24.15 34.98
N ILE A 32 -0.70 24.19 36.02
CA ILE A 32 0.76 24.10 35.88
C ILE A 32 1.16 22.70 35.39
N TRP A 33 0.51 21.65 35.88
CA TRP A 33 0.74 20.27 35.43
C TRP A 33 0.43 20.10 33.93
N GLU A 34 -0.74 20.55 33.48
CA GLU A 34 -1.13 20.52 32.05
C GLU A 34 -0.16 21.31 31.18
N ALA A 35 0.31 22.48 31.65
CA ALA A 35 1.29 23.28 30.92
C ALA A 35 2.64 22.55 30.78
N ILE A 36 3.10 21.87 31.83
CA ILE A 36 4.34 21.07 31.81
C ILE A 36 4.19 19.84 30.92
N VAL A 37 3.06 19.14 31.00
CA VAL A 37 2.75 17.97 30.17
C VAL A 37 2.68 18.37 28.69
N ARG A 38 1.97 19.43 28.34
CA ARG A 38 1.89 19.97 26.96
C ARG A 38 3.26 20.38 26.43
N ARG A 39 4.10 21.02 27.25
CA ARG A 39 5.49 21.36 26.87
C ARG A 39 6.31 20.10 26.58
N LYS A 40 6.18 19.04 27.38
CA LYS A 40 6.88 17.76 27.12
C LYS A 40 6.37 17.07 25.87
N ILE A 41 5.05 17.04 25.64
CA ILE A 41 4.44 16.48 24.44
C ILE A 41 4.95 17.23 23.19
N MET A 42 5.01 18.56 23.21
CA MET A 42 5.53 19.37 22.10
C MET A 42 7.00 19.06 21.79
N MET A 43 7.84 18.89 22.83
CA MET A 43 9.25 18.54 22.64
C MET A 43 9.42 17.11 22.10
N VAL A 44 8.61 16.16 22.58
CA VAL A 44 8.62 14.77 22.09
C VAL A 44 8.13 14.69 20.64
N SER A 45 7.06 15.41 20.27
CA SER A 45 6.60 15.45 18.89
C SER A 45 7.64 16.06 17.95
N LEU A 46 8.38 17.07 18.40
CA LEU A 46 9.46 17.70 17.61
C LEU A 46 10.61 16.71 17.37
N LEU A 47 10.98 15.93 18.38
CA LEU A 47 11.99 14.88 18.26
C LEU A 47 11.54 13.75 17.33
N VAL A 48 10.27 13.32 17.43
CA VAL A 48 9.70 12.32 16.52
C VAL A 48 9.71 12.83 15.08
N MET A 49 9.37 14.11 14.85
CA MET A 49 9.40 14.71 13.53
C MET A 49 10.83 14.79 12.96
N LEU A 50 11.81 15.14 13.81
CA LEU A 50 13.23 15.18 13.45
C LEU A 50 13.81 13.82 13.07
N VAL A 51 13.25 12.72 13.57
CA VAL A 51 13.68 11.35 13.22
C VAL A 51 12.89 10.83 12.02
N THR A 52 11.58 11.07 11.96
CA THR A 52 10.71 10.55 10.89
C THR A 52 10.90 11.25 9.56
N LEU A 53 11.14 12.56 9.52
CA LEU A 53 11.34 13.30 8.26
C LEU A 53 12.60 12.85 7.49
N PRO A 54 13.78 12.68 8.13
CA PRO A 54 14.94 12.12 7.44
C PRO A 54 14.72 10.68 7.00
N ILE A 55 14.10 9.83 7.82
CA ILE A 55 13.78 8.45 7.44
C ILE A 55 12.86 8.44 6.22
N LEU A 56 11.80 9.25 6.22
CA LEU A 56 10.88 9.38 5.09
C LEU A 56 11.61 9.89 3.84
N TYR A 57 12.50 10.88 3.98
CA TYR A 57 13.34 11.36 2.89
C TYR A 57 14.25 10.27 2.34
N LEU A 58 14.90 9.47 3.21
CA LEU A 58 15.74 8.34 2.80
C LEU A 58 14.90 7.27 2.09
N VAL A 59 13.71 6.95 2.61
CA VAL A 59 12.77 6.02 1.97
C VAL A 59 12.38 6.50 0.58
N MET A 60 12.04 7.79 0.42
CA MET A 60 11.72 8.37 -0.90
C MET A 60 12.93 8.39 -1.85
N LYS A 61 14.12 8.68 -1.33
CA LYS A 61 15.37 8.74 -2.11
C LYS A 61 15.85 7.35 -2.56
N TYR A 62 15.66 6.33 -1.73
CA TYR A 62 16.05 4.95 -2.00
C TYR A 62 14.86 4.07 -2.41
N GLN A 63 13.74 4.65 -2.87
CA GLN A 63 12.77 3.87 -3.61
C GLN A 63 13.49 3.23 -4.80
N SER A 64 13.51 1.91 -4.85
CA SER A 64 13.84 1.21 -6.08
C SER A 64 12.75 1.58 -7.07
N LYS A 65 13.09 2.43 -8.04
CA LYS A 65 12.21 2.77 -9.14
C LYS A 65 11.93 1.49 -9.92
N VAL A 66 10.78 0.86 -9.67
CA VAL A 66 10.29 -0.27 -10.46
C VAL A 66 9.68 0.32 -11.73
N GLU A 67 10.52 0.93 -12.56
CA GLU A 67 10.19 1.17 -13.95
C GLU A 67 10.84 0.06 -14.75
N ALA A 68 10.00 -0.80 -15.27
CA ALA A 68 10.35 -1.64 -16.37
C ALA A 68 10.78 -0.73 -17.53
N ALA A 69 12.08 -0.65 -17.85
CA ALA A 69 12.59 0.22 -18.93
C ALA A 69 11.98 -0.08 -20.32
N TRP A 70 11.30 -1.21 -20.45
CA TRP A 70 10.56 -1.68 -21.63
C TRP A 70 9.06 -1.36 -21.57
N PHE A 71 8.51 -1.02 -20.39
CA PHE A 71 7.09 -0.76 -20.19
C PHE A 71 6.82 0.71 -20.51
N ASP A 72 6.38 0.97 -21.74
CA ASP A 72 5.66 2.19 -22.06
C ASP A 72 4.14 1.96 -21.90
N ASP A 73 3.35 3.04 -21.92
CA ASP A 73 1.89 2.96 -21.80
C ASP A 73 1.21 2.19 -22.96
N THR A 74 1.95 1.70 -23.96
CA THR A 74 1.42 0.94 -25.11
C THR A 74 1.26 -0.55 -24.83
N PHE A 75 1.91 -1.10 -23.79
CA PHE A 75 1.73 -2.49 -23.32
C PHE A 75 0.43 -2.66 -22.52
N ALA A 76 -0.71 -2.47 -23.20
CA ALA A 76 -2.03 -2.46 -22.57
C ALA A 76 -2.56 -3.86 -22.21
N TYR A 77 -2.01 -4.92 -22.81
CA TYR A 77 -2.51 -6.28 -22.62
C TYR A 77 -1.58 -7.12 -21.75
N ARG A 78 -2.02 -7.45 -20.54
CA ARG A 78 -1.27 -8.29 -19.58
C ARG A 78 -1.98 -9.60 -19.32
N GLN A 79 -1.27 -10.71 -19.45
CA GLN A 79 -1.71 -12.03 -19.01
C GLN A 79 -0.93 -12.47 -17.76
N THR A 80 -1.64 -13.14 -16.83
CA THR A 80 -1.01 -13.75 -15.67
C THR A 80 -0.74 -15.22 -15.97
N VAL A 81 0.49 -15.67 -15.78
CA VAL A 81 0.90 -17.06 -15.97
C VAL A 81 1.27 -17.64 -14.62
N ALA A 82 0.49 -18.62 -14.17
CA ALA A 82 0.75 -19.36 -12.95
C ALA A 82 1.64 -20.58 -13.26
N ILE A 83 2.78 -20.66 -12.59
CA ILE A 83 3.76 -21.74 -12.71
C ILE A 83 3.69 -22.58 -11.44
N THR A 84 3.45 -23.87 -11.61
CA THR A 84 3.42 -24.85 -10.52
C THR A 84 4.68 -25.72 -10.54
N ASN A 85 5.21 -26.06 -9.37
CA ASN A 85 6.35 -26.96 -9.22
C ASN A 85 6.10 -27.95 -8.09
N ALA A 86 5.93 -29.23 -8.42
CA ALA A 86 5.66 -30.29 -7.44
C ALA A 86 6.94 -30.88 -6.80
N GLY A 87 8.12 -30.48 -7.29
CA GLY A 87 9.42 -30.96 -6.80
C GLY A 87 10.01 -30.08 -5.71
N THR A 88 11.33 -29.92 -5.73
CA THR A 88 12.04 -28.93 -4.91
C THR A 88 12.06 -27.58 -5.61
N ALA A 89 12.18 -26.49 -4.83
CA ALA A 89 12.32 -25.15 -5.37
C ALA A 89 13.51 -25.09 -6.35
N GLN A 90 13.28 -24.53 -7.53
CA GLN A 90 14.30 -24.40 -8.56
C GLN A 90 14.79 -22.95 -8.63
N THR A 91 16.05 -22.77 -9.01
CA THR A 91 16.66 -21.44 -9.22
C THR A 91 17.13 -21.32 -10.66
N ASP A 92 16.97 -20.15 -11.26
CA ASP A 92 17.39 -19.85 -12.63
C ASP A 92 16.89 -20.88 -13.69
N PHE A 93 15.66 -21.35 -13.52
CA PHE A 93 15.09 -22.46 -14.27
C PHE A 93 14.30 -21.98 -15.49
N GLN A 94 14.35 -22.75 -16.59
CA GLN A 94 13.59 -22.45 -17.80
C GLN A 94 12.20 -23.07 -17.74
N VAL A 95 11.17 -22.24 -17.92
CA VAL A 95 9.76 -22.67 -17.91
C VAL A 95 9.17 -22.45 -19.29
N ALA A 96 8.51 -23.48 -19.83
CA ALA A 96 7.77 -23.39 -21.08
C ALA A 96 6.37 -22.81 -20.82
N ILE A 97 6.03 -21.75 -21.54
CA ILE A 97 4.72 -21.11 -21.56
C ILE A 97 4.13 -21.35 -22.95
N THR A 98 2.92 -21.92 -23.01
CA THR A 98 2.19 -22.10 -24.27
C THR A 98 1.16 -21.00 -24.41
N LEU A 99 1.23 -20.25 -25.51
CA LEU A 99 0.36 -19.12 -25.79
C LEU A 99 -0.23 -19.23 -27.20
N ASN A 100 -1.52 -18.92 -27.32
CA ASN A 100 -2.18 -18.77 -28.62
C ASN A 100 -1.93 -17.36 -29.16
N THR A 101 -0.77 -17.16 -29.77
CA THR A 101 -0.35 -15.87 -30.33
C THR A 101 -1.16 -15.51 -31.56
N SER A 102 -1.62 -16.49 -32.36
CA SER A 102 -2.44 -16.20 -33.54
C SER A 102 -3.78 -15.54 -33.20
N ALA A 103 -4.40 -15.91 -32.08
CA ALA A 103 -5.59 -15.24 -31.58
C ALA A 103 -5.32 -13.80 -31.13
N LEU A 104 -4.15 -13.54 -30.51
CA LEU A 104 -3.76 -12.19 -30.08
C LEU A 104 -3.44 -11.28 -31.26
N VAL A 105 -2.73 -11.81 -32.26
CA VAL A 105 -2.44 -11.12 -33.53
C VAL A 105 -3.73 -10.77 -34.26
N THR A 106 -4.65 -11.73 -34.39
CA THR A 106 -5.96 -11.50 -35.03
C THR A 106 -6.79 -10.45 -34.27
N ALA A 107 -6.65 -10.40 -32.94
CA ALA A 107 -7.32 -9.40 -32.09
C ALA A 107 -6.61 -8.03 -32.07
N GLY A 108 -5.51 -7.85 -32.78
CA GLY A 108 -4.73 -6.60 -32.80
C GLY A 108 -4.03 -6.30 -31.47
N LYS A 109 -3.75 -7.31 -30.65
CA LYS A 109 -3.11 -7.18 -29.33
C LYS A 109 -1.61 -7.52 -29.32
N MET A 110 -1.11 -8.04 -30.44
CA MET A 110 0.26 -8.53 -30.60
C MET A 110 0.65 -8.36 -32.07
N GLN A 111 1.92 -8.07 -32.33
CA GLN A 111 2.49 -8.03 -33.67
C GLN A 111 2.70 -9.44 -34.25
N SER A 112 2.65 -9.56 -35.58
CA SER A 112 2.68 -10.86 -36.25
C SER A 112 4.02 -11.62 -36.15
N ASP A 113 5.08 -10.95 -35.71
CA ASP A 113 6.43 -11.48 -35.49
C ASP A 113 6.77 -11.71 -34.02
N CYS A 114 5.85 -11.41 -33.10
CA CYS A 114 5.96 -11.66 -31.65
C CYS A 114 7.17 -10.98 -30.97
N ASP A 115 7.79 -9.98 -31.62
CA ASP A 115 8.96 -9.27 -31.08
C ASP A 115 8.61 -8.34 -29.90
N ASP A 116 7.32 -8.11 -29.72
CA ASP A 116 6.68 -7.35 -28.65
C ASP A 116 6.44 -8.19 -27.40
N ILE A 117 6.68 -9.50 -27.39
CA ILE A 117 6.50 -10.31 -26.17
C ILE A 117 7.45 -9.83 -25.06
N ARG A 118 6.90 -9.58 -23.88
CA ARG A 118 7.68 -9.29 -22.67
C ARG A 118 7.21 -10.16 -21.52
N ILE A 119 8.16 -10.72 -20.78
CA ILE A 119 7.87 -11.54 -19.60
C ILE A 119 8.51 -10.89 -18.39
N THR A 120 7.76 -10.70 -17.31
CA THR A 120 8.29 -10.21 -16.05
C THR A 120 7.94 -11.06 -14.86
N ASP A 121 8.75 -10.95 -13.81
CA ASP A 121 8.33 -11.39 -12.48
C ASP A 121 7.26 -10.46 -11.87
N VAL A 122 6.82 -10.81 -10.67
CA VAL A 122 5.83 -10.03 -9.90
C VAL A 122 6.30 -8.63 -9.52
N ASN A 123 7.62 -8.39 -9.55
CA ASN A 123 8.25 -7.11 -9.26
C ASN A 123 8.55 -6.32 -10.53
N GLY A 124 8.03 -6.72 -11.69
CA GLY A 124 8.23 -6.02 -12.97
C GLY A 124 9.62 -6.17 -13.58
N LYS A 125 10.46 -7.07 -13.06
CA LYS A 125 11.78 -7.35 -13.66
C LYS A 125 11.62 -8.18 -14.92
N VAL A 126 12.21 -7.73 -16.02
CA VAL A 126 12.27 -8.51 -17.29
C VAL A 126 12.98 -9.81 -17.08
N LEU A 127 12.35 -10.87 -17.56
CA LEU A 127 12.92 -12.20 -17.62
C LEU A 127 13.45 -12.48 -19.03
N PRO A 128 14.70 -12.98 -19.17
CA PRO A 128 15.19 -13.47 -20.44
C PRO A 128 14.27 -14.57 -20.96
N HIS A 129 13.92 -14.50 -22.24
CA HIS A 129 13.07 -15.48 -22.87
C HIS A 129 13.42 -15.66 -24.34
N TRP A 130 12.93 -16.75 -24.92
CA TRP A 130 13.04 -17.04 -26.35
C TRP A 130 11.82 -17.83 -26.83
N ILE A 131 11.49 -17.70 -28.11
CA ILE A 131 10.41 -18.44 -28.75
C ILE A 131 11.00 -19.69 -29.40
N GLU A 132 10.36 -20.85 -29.22
CA GLU A 132 10.72 -22.08 -29.93
C GLU A 132 10.24 -22.02 -31.39
N GLU A 133 11.00 -21.31 -32.22
CA GLU A 133 10.62 -20.93 -33.58
C GLU A 133 10.23 -22.11 -34.48
N SER A 134 10.91 -23.24 -34.35
CA SER A 134 10.67 -24.41 -35.20
C SER A 134 9.56 -25.34 -34.69
N ASN A 135 8.82 -24.96 -33.64
CA ASN A 135 7.88 -25.88 -32.97
C ASN A 135 6.79 -25.20 -32.11
N PRO A 136 5.78 -24.53 -32.71
CA PRO A 136 5.58 -24.21 -34.12
C PRO A 136 5.98 -22.76 -34.49
N GLY A 137 6.60 -22.03 -33.55
CA GLY A 137 6.99 -20.62 -33.71
C GLY A 137 5.89 -19.60 -33.41
N CYS A 138 6.18 -18.34 -33.75
CA CYS A 138 5.26 -17.20 -33.59
C CYS A 138 4.00 -17.31 -34.47
N ASN A 139 2.93 -16.63 -34.06
CA ASN A 139 1.63 -16.52 -34.75
C ASN A 139 0.96 -17.88 -34.96
N GLN A 140 0.99 -18.70 -33.90
CA GLN A 140 0.41 -20.03 -33.86
C GLN A 140 -0.51 -20.19 -32.66
N THR A 141 -1.36 -21.22 -32.68
CA THR A 141 -2.27 -21.53 -31.56
C THR A 141 -1.56 -22.08 -30.34
N THR A 142 -0.35 -22.61 -30.50
CA THR A 142 0.47 -23.23 -29.46
C THR A 142 1.92 -22.76 -29.50
N THR A 143 2.16 -21.46 -29.68
CA THR A 143 3.51 -20.88 -29.60
C THR A 143 4.11 -21.19 -28.24
N LYS A 144 5.33 -21.76 -28.23
CA LYS A 144 6.06 -22.09 -27.00
C LYS A 144 7.11 -21.01 -26.74
N ILE A 145 7.02 -20.43 -25.56
CA ILE A 145 7.92 -19.37 -25.10
C ILE A 145 8.64 -19.91 -23.87
N TRP A 146 9.96 -19.92 -23.91
CA TRP A 146 10.80 -20.38 -22.81
C TRP A 146 11.32 -19.19 -22.03
N ALA A 147 10.93 -19.09 -20.75
CA ALA A 147 11.33 -17.98 -19.88
C ALA A 147 12.28 -18.47 -18.78
N LYS A 148 13.37 -17.74 -18.54
CA LYS A 148 14.28 -18.01 -17.41
C LYS A 148 13.76 -17.34 -16.14
N VAL A 149 13.24 -18.14 -15.22
CA VAL A 149 12.63 -17.70 -13.97
C VAL A 149 13.64 -17.84 -12.82
N PRO A 150 14.00 -16.75 -12.10
CA PRO A 150 15.04 -16.79 -11.06
C PRO A 150 14.73 -17.72 -9.88
N SER A 151 13.45 -17.86 -9.52
CA SER A 151 13.00 -18.77 -8.47
C SER A 151 11.64 -19.35 -8.83
N VAL A 152 11.57 -20.68 -8.92
CA VAL A 152 10.32 -21.42 -9.12
C VAL A 152 9.98 -22.14 -7.82
N SER A 153 9.14 -21.49 -7.01
CA SER A 153 8.68 -21.99 -5.71
C SER A 153 7.75 -23.20 -5.85
N THR A 154 7.75 -24.07 -4.84
CA THR A 154 6.82 -25.21 -4.72
C THR A 154 5.39 -24.77 -4.41
N THR A 155 5.22 -23.60 -3.81
CA THR A 155 3.91 -22.99 -3.51
C THR A 155 3.28 -22.27 -4.69
N GLY A 156 3.96 -22.26 -5.84
CA GLY A 156 3.55 -21.53 -7.03
C GLY A 156 4.39 -20.27 -7.27
N THR A 157 4.56 -19.94 -8.54
CA THR A 157 5.27 -18.75 -9.01
C THR A 157 4.41 -18.05 -10.04
N ILE A 158 4.36 -16.72 -10.00
CA ILE A 158 3.60 -15.93 -10.96
C ILE A 158 4.58 -15.15 -11.82
N VAL A 159 4.35 -15.18 -13.13
CA VAL A 159 4.96 -14.25 -14.08
C VAL A 159 3.87 -13.55 -14.86
N PHE A 160 4.19 -12.37 -15.37
CA PHE A 160 3.31 -11.62 -16.25
C PHE A 160 3.86 -11.67 -17.66
N LEU A 161 2.97 -11.90 -18.62
CA LEU A 161 3.25 -11.79 -20.05
C LEU A 161 2.53 -10.54 -20.56
N TYR A 162 3.28 -9.71 -21.27
CA TYR A 162 2.80 -8.55 -22.00
C TYR A 162 3.00 -8.80 -23.49
#